data_AF-A0A3A2ZI67-F1
#
_entry.id   AF-A0A3A2ZI67-F1
#
_cell.length_a   1.000
_cell.length_b   1.000
_cell.length_c   1.000
_cell.angle_alpha   90.00
_cell.angle_beta   90.00
_cell.angle_gamma   90.00
#
_symmetry.space_group_name_H-M   'P 1'
#
loop_
_entity.id
_entity.type
_entity.pdbx_description
1 polymer ?
#
loop_
_entity_poly.entity_id
_entity_poly.type
_entity_poly.pdbx_seq_one_letter_code
_entity_poly.pdbx_strand_id
1 'polypeptide(L)'
;YFGFELGAQTNTNPKDDRWIINGAHEAGKLQDSLDGFISRFVLCKSCKNPETEINIKDGRILLDCKACGQRTQVDIRHKLSGFILKNEPKGGGSGATGNLSGQKMRSV
;
A
#
# COMPACT_ATOMS: atom_id res chain seq x y z
N TYR A 1 -1.00 3.54 4.19
CA TYR A 1 -0.69 2.48 5.16
C TYR A 1 -0.53 3.07 6.56
N PHE A 2 0.43 3.96 6.78
CA PHE A 2 0.65 4.63 8.08
C PHE A 2 -0.60 5.23 8.71
N GLY A 3 -1.43 5.98 7.97
CA GLY A 3 -2.65 6.54 8.55
C GLY A 3 -3.65 5.48 9.06
N PHE A 4 -3.64 4.26 8.49
CA PHE A 4 -4.48 3.17 8.95
C PHE A 4 -3.92 2.47 10.19
N GLU A 5 -2.61 2.20 10.23
CA GLU A 5 -1.95 1.55 11.36
C GLU A 5 -1.84 2.47 12.58
N LEU A 6 -1.49 3.73 12.34
CA LEU A 6 -1.28 4.71 13.40
C LEU A 6 -2.57 5.47 13.79
N GLY A 7 -3.70 5.18 13.12
CA GLY A 7 -4.96 5.89 13.34
C GLY A 7 -4.86 7.40 13.09
N ALA A 8 -3.92 7.82 12.24
CA ALA A 8 -3.51 9.20 12.09
C ALA A 8 -3.99 9.80 10.77
N GLN A 9 -4.35 11.09 10.80
CA GLN A 9 -4.62 11.83 9.58
C GLN A 9 -3.31 12.08 8.83
N THR A 10 -3.27 11.66 7.56
CA THR A 10 -2.10 11.85 6.69
C THR A 10 -2.45 12.75 5.51
N ASN A 11 -1.54 13.65 5.15
CA ASN A 11 -1.65 14.43 3.92
C ASN A 11 -0.97 13.65 2.79
N THR A 12 -1.78 13.13 1.86
CA THR A 12 -1.31 12.31 0.74
C THR A 12 -1.09 13.11 -0.55
N ASN A 13 -1.37 14.42 -0.56
CA ASN A 13 -1.18 15.28 -1.72
C ASN A 13 -0.44 16.59 -1.36
N PRO A 14 0.86 16.50 -1.07
CA PRO A 14 1.67 17.69 -0.88
C PRO A 14 2.02 18.33 -2.22
N LYS A 15 1.98 19.67 -2.28
CA LYS A 15 2.49 20.42 -3.44
C LYS A 15 4.03 20.44 -3.50
N ASP A 16 4.68 20.11 -2.39
CA ASP A 16 6.13 20.24 -2.17
C ASP A 16 6.82 18.90 -1.84
N ASP A 17 6.32 17.76 -2.37
CA ASP A 17 6.86 16.41 -2.14
C ASP A 17 7.04 16.03 -0.64
N ARG A 18 6.30 16.70 0.25
CA ARG A 18 6.39 16.52 1.71
C ARG A 18 5.18 15.80 2.27
N TRP A 19 5.30 14.50 2.54
CA TRP A 19 4.24 13.75 3.22
C TRP A 19 4.22 14.04 4.72
N ILE A 20 3.07 14.49 5.23
CA ILE A 20 2.89 14.85 6.65
C ILE A 20 1.94 13.85 7.30
N ILE A 21 2.38 13.25 8.40
CA ILE A 21 1.59 12.37 9.26
C ILE A 21 1.32 13.14 10.56
N ASN A 22 0.06 13.41 10.87
CA ASN A 22 -0.29 14.12 12.10
C ASN A 22 -0.16 13.19 13.30
N GLY A 23 0.32 13.72 14.43
CA GLY A 23 0.48 12.99 15.68
C GLY A 23 1.95 12.80 16.09
N ALA A 24 2.14 12.47 17.37
CA ALA A 24 3.45 12.16 17.92
C ALA A 24 3.78 10.68 17.68
N HIS A 25 4.56 10.42 16.63
CA HIS A 25 4.98 9.07 16.27
C HIS A 25 6.49 8.98 16.37
N GLU A 26 6.98 8.06 17.18
CA GLU A 26 8.41 7.75 17.26
C GLU A 26 8.88 6.95 16.05
N ALA A 27 10.15 7.14 15.67
CA ALA A 27 10.74 6.48 14.52
C ALA A 27 10.62 4.95 14.59
N GLY A 28 10.68 4.35 15.78
CA GLY A 28 10.51 2.90 15.98
C GLY A 28 9.14 2.40 15.51
N LYS A 29 8.05 3.09 15.89
CA LYS A 29 6.70 2.71 15.45
C LYS A 29 6.50 2.86 13.94
N LEU A 30 7.16 3.84 13.32
CA LEU A 30 7.15 3.98 11.87
C LEU A 30 7.87 2.82 11.20
N GLN A 31 9.02 2.40 11.74
CA GLN A 31 9.76 1.24 11.24
C GLN A 31 8.92 -0.04 11.38
N ASP A 32 8.31 -0.29 12.54
CA ASP A 32 7.43 -1.46 12.74
C ASP A 32 6.27 -1.49 11.73
N SER A 33 5.68 -0.32 11.48
CA SER A 33 4.63 -0.18 10.47
C SER A 33 5.18 -0.46 9.06
N LEU A 34 6.33 0.09 8.69
CA LEU A 34 6.96 -0.18 7.40
C LEU A 34 7.29 -1.65 7.21
N ASP A 35 7.84 -2.31 8.22
CA ASP A 35 8.14 -3.73 8.19
C ASP A 35 6.88 -4.58 8.07
N GLY A 36 5.79 -4.17 8.72
CA GLY A 36 4.47 -4.75 8.54
C GLY A 36 3.96 -4.62 7.09
N PHE A 37 4.18 -3.48 6.46
CA PHE A 37 3.84 -3.26 5.05
C PHE A 37 4.71 -4.11 4.11
N ILE A 38 6.03 -4.07 4.29
CA ILE A 38 6.99 -4.82 3.48
C ILE A 38 6.69 -6.32 3.57
N SER A 39 6.49 -6.85 4.78
CA SER A 39 6.19 -8.27 5.02
C SER A 39 4.89 -8.76 4.37
N ARG A 40 3.92 -7.86 4.14
CA ARG A 40 2.59 -8.24 3.65
C ARG A 40 2.35 -7.92 2.19
N PHE A 41 2.92 -6.82 1.71
CA PHE A 41 2.63 -6.25 0.38
C PHE A 41 3.86 -6.23 -0.55
N VAL A 42 5.07 -6.49 -0.05
CA VAL A 42 6.30 -6.47 -0.85
C VAL A 42 6.99 -7.83 -0.88
N LEU A 43 7.09 -8.50 0.27
CA LEU A 43 7.75 -9.80 0.39
C LEU A 43 6.84 -10.92 -0.11
N CYS A 44 7.39 -11.79 -0.95
CA CYS A 44 6.72 -13.02 -1.33
C CYS A 44 6.52 -13.93 -0.12
N LYS A 45 5.33 -14.54 0.01
CA LYS A 45 5.02 -15.45 1.12
C LYS A 45 5.81 -16.77 1.11
N SER A 46 6.38 -17.14 -0.03
CA SER A 46 7.08 -18.42 -0.19
C SER A 46 8.59 -18.26 -0.08
N CYS A 47 9.18 -17.31 -0.83
CA CYS A 47 10.64 -17.13 -0.89
C CYS A 47 11.15 -15.91 -0.12
N LYS A 48 10.26 -15.07 0.43
CA LYS A 48 10.62 -13.81 1.11
C LYS A 48 11.52 -12.88 0.26
N ASN A 49 11.42 -12.93 -1.07
CA ASN A 49 12.11 -11.97 -1.92
C ASN A 49 11.26 -10.70 -2.08
N PRO A 50 11.83 -9.49 -1.96
CA PRO A 50 11.09 -8.24 -2.17
C PRO A 50 10.79 -7.93 -3.64
N GLU A 51 11.30 -8.70 -4.60
CA GLU A 51 10.97 -8.55 -6.02
C GLU A 51 9.62 -9.21 -6.35
N THR A 52 8.55 -8.54 -5.94
CA THR A 52 7.17 -8.89 -6.32
C THR A 52 6.49 -7.74 -7.05
N GLU A 53 5.60 -8.09 -7.98
CA GLU A 53 4.82 -7.15 -8.76
C GLU A 53 3.34 -7.26 -8.37
N ILE A 54 2.73 -6.13 -8.02
CA ILE A 54 1.33 -6.05 -7.59
C ILE A 54 0.45 -5.92 -8.83
N ASN A 55 -0.38 -6.93 -9.08
CA ASN A 55 -1.34 -7.01 -10.17
C ASN A 55 -2.76 -6.98 -9.61
N ILE A 56 -3.57 -6.01 -10.04
CA ILE A 56 -4.99 -5.91 -9.66
C ILE A 56 -5.81 -6.57 -10.77
N LYS A 57 -6.60 -7.59 -10.42
CA LYS A 57 -7.52 -8.29 -11.36
C LYS A 57 -8.80 -8.68 -10.65
N ASP A 58 -9.95 -8.42 -11.28
CA ASP A 58 -11.27 -8.87 -10.81
C ASP A 58 -11.57 -8.52 -9.34
N GLY A 59 -11.17 -7.32 -8.90
CA GLY A 59 -11.36 -6.88 -7.52
C GLY A 59 -10.46 -7.58 -6.50
N ARG A 60 -9.39 -8.26 -6.95
CA ARG A 60 -8.39 -8.91 -6.12
C ARG A 60 -7.00 -8.36 -6.41
N ILE A 61 -6.18 -8.31 -5.36
CA ILE A 61 -4.78 -7.90 -5.45
C ILE A 61 -3.92 -9.16 -5.43
N LEU A 62 -3.16 -9.38 -6.50
CA LEU A 62 -2.25 -10.51 -6.70
C LEU A 62 -0.81 -10.00 -6.62
N LEU A 63 0.04 -10.64 -5.84
CA LEU A 63 1.50 -10.48 -5.90
C LEU A 63 2.07 -11.57 -6.79
N ASP A 64 2.78 -11.17 -7.84
CA ASP A 64 3.54 -12.04 -8.73
C ASP A 64 5.02 -11.93 -8.34
N CYS A 65 5.60 -13.01 -7.81
CA CYS A 65 7.02 -13.00 -7.43
C CYS A 65 7.90 -13.34 -8.62
N LYS A 66 8.83 -12.44 -8.97
CA LYS A 66 9.77 -12.68 -10.09
C LYS A 66 10.85 -13.70 -9.76
N ALA A 67 11.17 -13.91 -8.49
CA ALA A 67 12.20 -14.87 -8.08
C ALA A 67 11.72 -16.32 -8.05
N CYS A 68 10.52 -16.61 -7.55
CA CYS A 68 10.00 -17.98 -7.46
C CYS A 68 8.85 -18.29 -8.45
N GLY A 69 8.31 -17.27 -9.12
CA GLY A 69 7.20 -17.42 -10.07
C GLY A 69 5.83 -17.69 -9.43
N GLN A 70 5.74 -17.75 -8.09
CA GLN A 70 4.46 -17.95 -7.42
C GLN A 70 3.62 -16.68 -7.39
N ARG A 71 2.31 -16.89 -7.54
CA ARG A 71 1.28 -15.86 -7.44
C ARG A 71 0.52 -16.04 -6.14
N THR A 72 0.54 -15.03 -5.29
CA THR A 72 -0.15 -15.03 -4.00
C THR A 72 -1.14 -13.91 -3.92
N GLN A 73 -2.33 -14.17 -3.37
CA GLN A 73 -3.32 -13.12 -3.16
C GLN A 73 -3.04 -12.36 -1.86
N VAL A 74 -3.18 -11.04 -1.89
CA VAL A 74 -3.17 -10.20 -0.67
C VAL A 74 -4.50 -10.35 0.06
N ASP A 75 -4.43 -10.26 1.39
CA ASP A 75 -5.63 -10.24 2.21
C ASP A 75 -6.44 -8.95 1.99
N ILE A 76 -7.70 -9.10 1.58
CA ILE A 76 -8.59 -7.99 1.21
C ILE A 76 -9.18 -7.31 2.46
N ARG A 77 -9.11 -7.95 3.65
CA ARG A 77 -9.66 -7.38 4.90
C ARG A 77 -8.81 -6.23 5.41
N HIS A 78 -7.60 -6.05 4.88
CA HIS A 78 -6.78 -4.90 5.21
C HIS A 78 -7.39 -3.62 4.62
N LYS A 79 -7.51 -2.56 5.43
CA LYS A 79 -8.04 -1.25 4.98
C LYS A 79 -7.27 -0.69 3.78
N LEU A 80 -5.98 -1.00 3.67
CA LEU A 80 -5.16 -0.62 2.53
C LEU A 80 -5.60 -1.33 1.24
N SER A 81 -5.93 -2.63 1.29
CA SER A 81 -6.37 -3.39 0.13
C SER A 81 -7.64 -2.79 -0.47
N GLY A 82 -8.61 -2.41 0.37
CA GLY A 82 -9.80 -1.69 -0.08
C GLY A 82 -9.48 -0.32 -0.71
N PHE A 83 -8.49 0.40 -0.17
CA PHE A 83 -8.03 1.67 -0.74
C PHE A 83 -7.37 1.48 -2.11
N ILE A 84 -6.53 0.46 -2.28
CA ILE A 84 -5.86 0.13 -3.55
C ILE A 84 -6.89 -0.22 -4.62
N LEU A 85 -7.88 -1.07 -4.31
CA LEU A 85 -8.94 -1.45 -5.24
C LEU A 85 -9.80 -0.25 -5.68
N LYS A 86 -10.07 0.67 -4.75
CA LYS A 86 -10.84 1.89 -5.05
C LYS A 86 -10.05 2.90 -5.89
N ASN A 87 -8.72 2.85 -5.80
CA ASN A 87 -7.80 3.75 -6.47
C ASN A 87 -7.12 3.09 -7.68
N GLU A 88 -7.61 1.95 -8.14
CA GLU A 88 -7.14 1.36 -9.40
C GLU A 88 -7.39 2.36 -10.53
N PRO A 89 -6.35 2.79 -11.28
CA PRO A 89 -6.54 3.67 -12.41
C PRO A 89 -7.44 2.94 -13.42
N LYS A 90 -8.61 3.51 -13.70
CA LYS A 90 -9.53 3.02 -14.73
C LYS A 90 -8.89 3.21 -16.11
N GLY A 91 -8.02 2.29 -16.51
CA GLY A 91 -7.34 2.33 -17.80
C GLY A 91 -6.10 1.45 -17.75
N GLY A 92 -6.20 0.26 -18.38
CA GLY A 92 -5.09 -0.67 -18.51
C GLY A 92 -3.88 0.00 -19.16
N GLY A 93 -2.71 -0.18 -18.54
CA GLY A 93 -1.47 0.36 -19.05
C GLY A 93 -0.39 0.34 -17.99
N SER A 94 0.64 -0.45 -18.26
CA SER A 94 1.85 -0.65 -17.48
C SER A 94 2.44 0.64 -16.89
N GLY A 95 2.86 0.57 -15.62
CA GLY A 95 3.78 1.52 -14.99
C GLY A 95 3.22 2.93 -14.81
N ALA A 96 2.49 3.18 -13.72
CA ALA A 96 2.08 4.54 -13.36
C ALA A 96 2.55 4.90 -11.95
N THR A 97 3.61 5.70 -11.90
CA THR A 97 3.96 6.62 -10.83
C THR A 97 2.69 7.29 -10.30
N GLY A 98 2.24 6.88 -9.11
CA GLY A 98 0.93 7.23 -8.59
C GLY A 98 0.82 8.70 -8.19
N ASN A 99 0.24 9.53 -9.05
CA ASN A 99 -0.26 10.84 -8.67
C ASN A 99 -1.61 10.64 -7.94
N LEU A 100 -1.58 10.65 -6.61
CA LEU A 100 -2.70 10.30 -5.72
C LEU A 100 -3.61 11.50 -5.46
N SER A 101 -4.52 11.77 -6.40
CA SER A 101 -5.57 12.77 -6.24
C SER A 101 -6.65 12.31 -5.25
N GLY A 102 -6.65 12.94 -4.08
CA GLY A 102 -7.84 13.34 -3.31
C GLY A 102 -8.87 12.28 -2.94
N GLN A 103 -8.83 11.79 -1.70
CA GLN A 103 -10.08 11.45 -1.01
C GLN A 103 -10.02 11.69 0.50
N LYS A 104 -10.76 12.73 0.90
CA LYS A 104 -11.07 13.16 2.26
C LYS A 104 -11.66 11.98 3.06
N MET A 105 -10.84 11.32 3.88
CA MET A 105 -11.36 10.35 4.87
C MET A 105 -12.07 11.13 5.98
N ARG A 106 -13.40 10.98 6.02
CA ARG A 106 -14.26 11.47 7.08
C ARG A 106 -13.93 10.73 8.38
N SER A 107 -13.73 11.52 9.44
CA SER A 107 -13.60 11.09 10.84
C SER A 107 -14.83 10.32 11.30
N VAL A 108 -14.62 9.31 12.15
CA VAL A 108 -15.59 8.87 13.15
C VAL A 108 -15.06 9.29 14.51
#